data_AF-A0AAW5EI84-F1
#
_entry.id   AF-A0AAW5EI84-F1
#
_cell.length_a   1.000
_cell.length_b   1.000
_cell.length_c   1.000
_cell.angle_alpha   90.00
_cell.angle_beta   90.00
_cell.angle_gamma   90.00
#
_symmetry.space_group_name_H-M   'P 1'
#
loop_
_entity.id
_entity.type
_entity.pdbx_description
1 polymer ?
#
loop_
_entity_poly.entity_id
_entity_poly.type
_entity_poly.pdbx_seq_one_letter_code
_entity_poly.pdbx_strand_id
1 'polypeptide(L)'
;MYTLVVTHITIASVTIFLHRSQAHRALDLGPIPSHFFRFWLWMTTGMVTREWVAIHRKHHAKCETEEDPHSPQTRGLKKVLAEGA
;
A
#
# COMPACT_ATOMS: atom_id res chain seq x y z
N MET A 1 0.58 17.57 16.96
CA MET A 1 1.52 17.81 15.85
C MET A 1 2.21 16.53 15.37
N TYR A 2 2.81 15.75 16.26
CA TYR A 2 3.46 14.46 15.91
C TYR A 2 2.60 13.54 15.02
N THR A 3 1.37 13.23 15.45
CA THR A 3 0.47 12.34 14.70
C THR A 3 0.21 12.82 13.27
N LEU A 4 0.02 14.13 13.07
CA LEU A 4 -0.23 14.67 11.74
C LEU A 4 0.99 14.52 10.82
N VAL A 5 2.19 14.76 11.34
CA VAL A 5 3.44 14.60 10.57
C VAL A 5 3.64 13.14 10.17
N VAL A 6 3.54 12.22 11.14
CA VAL A 6 3.73 10.79 10.87
C VAL A 6 2.71 10.28 9.86
N THR A 7 1.43 10.59 10.07
CA THR A 7 0.36 10.20 9.15
C THR A 7 0.59 10.77 7.75
N HIS A 8 0.96 12.05 7.64
CA HIS A 8 1.18 12.67 6.34
C HIS A 8 2.33 12.03 5.56
N ILE A 9 3.47 11.77 6.22
CA ILE A 9 4.61 11.10 5.59
C ILE A 9 4.23 9.66 5.19
N THR A 10 3.49 8.94 6.02
CA THR A 10 3.03 7.57 5.69
C THR A 10 2.09 7.55 4.49
N ILE A 11 1.11 8.47 4.42
CA ILE A 11 0.21 8.60 3.27
C ILE A 11 1.00 8.90 1.99
N ALA A 12 1.94 9.85 2.05
CA ALA A 12 2.80 10.17 0.91
C ALA A 12 3.66 8.97 0.48
N SER A 13 4.20 8.21 1.44
CA SER A 13 5.01 7.02 1.19
C SER A 13 4.21 5.91 0.50
N VAL A 14 3.00 5.60 0.98
CA VAL A 14 2.14 4.60 0.33
C VAL A 14 1.75 5.06 -1.08
N THR A 15 1.37 6.33 -1.23
CA THR A 15 0.85 6.85 -2.50
C THR A 15 1.93 6.99 -3.58
N ILE A 16 3.06 7.60 -3.25
CA ILE A 16 4.12 7.90 -4.23
C ILE A 16 4.99 6.66 -4.46
N PHE A 17 5.48 6.05 -3.38
CA PHE A 17 6.44 4.95 -3.46
C PHE A 17 5.75 3.61 -3.73
N LEU A 18 4.92 3.10 -2.82
CA LEU A 18 4.35 1.74 -2.98
C LEU A 18 3.37 1.66 -4.16
N HIS A 19 2.43 2.60 -4.25
CA HIS A 19 1.37 2.57 -5.24
C HIS A 19 1.87 2.99 -6.63
N ARG A 20 2.27 4.26 -6.80
CA ARG A 20 2.59 4.81 -8.13
C ARG A 20 3.90 4.28 -8.70
N SER A 21 4.98 4.29 -7.91
CA SER A 21 6.29 3.83 -8.39
C SER A 21 6.39 2.30 -8.42
N GLN A 22 6.23 1.62 -7.28
CA GLN A 22 6.52 0.19 -7.19
C GLN A 22 5.43 -0.70 -7.80
N ALA A 23 4.14 -0.41 -7.56
CA ALA A 23 3.06 -1.23 -8.10
C ALA A 23 2.77 -0.91 -9.57
N HIS A 24 2.53 0.37 -9.88
CA HIS A 24 2.08 0.80 -11.22
C HIS A 24 3.18 1.24 -12.17
N ARG A 25 4.43 1.44 -11.70
CA ARG A 25 5.55 1.95 -12.53
C ARG A 25 5.19 3.24 -13.29
N ALA A 26 4.37 4.10 -12.68
CA ALA A 26 3.93 5.37 -13.25
C ALA A 26 4.92 6.52 -12.98
N LEU A 27 5.92 6.28 -12.12
CA LEU A 27 6.94 7.24 -11.72
C LEU A 27 8.23 6.50 -11.37
N ASP A 28 9.34 6.97 -11.92
CA ASP A 28 10.69 6.55 -11.53
C ASP A 28 11.25 7.47 -10.45
N LEU A 29 11.69 6.86 -9.34
CA LEU A 29 12.27 7.58 -8.21
C LEU A 29 13.79 7.36 -8.19
N GLY A 30 14.54 8.43 -7.93
CA GLY A 30 15.96 8.32 -7.67
C GLY A 30 16.26 7.52 -6.38
N PRO A 31 17.54 7.20 -6.11
CA PRO A 31 17.92 6.36 -4.97
C PRO A 31 17.52 6.97 -3.62
N ILE A 32 17.74 8.28 -3.43
CA ILE A 32 17.46 8.97 -2.16
C ILE A 32 15.98 8.86 -1.76
N PRO A 33 15.00 9.33 -2.56
CA PRO A 33 13.59 9.22 -2.18
C PRO A 33 13.14 7.76 -2.06
N SER A 34 13.66 6.86 -2.90
CA SER A 34 13.34 5.44 -2.84
C SER A 34 13.74 4.80 -1.52
N HIS A 35 14.97 5.04 -1.06
CA HIS A 35 15.45 4.51 0.21
C HIS A 35 14.77 5.17 1.41
N PHE A 36 14.51 6.48 1.35
CA PHE A 36 13.75 7.20 2.39
C PHE A 36 12.38 6.56 2.61
N PHE A 37 11.56 6.44 1.55
CA PHE A 37 10.21 5.88 1.67
C PHE A 37 10.23 4.42 2.11
N ARG A 38 11.13 3.60 1.55
CA ARG A 38 11.27 2.19 1.92
C ARG A 38 11.59 2.04 3.41
N PHE A 39 12.55 2.81 3.90
CA PHE A 39 12.96 2.78 5.30
C PHE A 39 11.86 3.29 6.23
N TRP A 40 11.22 4.42 5.86
CA TRP A 40 10.11 4.99 6.62
C TRP A 40 8.97 3.99 6.82
N LEU A 41 8.51 3.36 5.73
CA LEU A 41 7.42 2.39 5.77
C LEU A 41 7.79 1.16 6.61
N TRP A 42 9.00 0.62 6.42
CA TRP A 42 9.47 -0.51 7.21
C TRP A 42 9.51 -0.19 8.71
N MET A 43 10.08 0.96 9.10
CA MET A 43 10.19 1.35 10.50
C MET A 43 8.83 1.62 11.14
N THR A 44 7.94 2.36 10.45
CA THR A 44 6.73 2.90 11.09
C THR A 44 5.53 1.97 11.00
N THR A 45 5.52 1.05 10.03
CA THR A 45 4.35 0.19 9.74
C THR A 45 4.68 -1.29 9.61
N GLY A 46 5.97 -1.65 9.48
CA GLY A 46 6.38 -3.02 9.17
C GLY A 46 6.09 -3.47 7.74
N MET A 47 5.55 -2.62 6.87
CA MET A 47 5.18 -2.98 5.50
C MET A 47 6.40 -3.42 4.65
N VAL A 48 6.31 -4.61 4.07
CA VAL A 48 7.29 -5.12 3.11
C VAL A 48 6.86 -4.76 1.68
N THR A 49 7.72 -4.04 0.96
CA THR A 49 7.41 -3.52 -0.39
C THR A 49 6.93 -4.60 -1.36
N ARG A 50 7.59 -5.76 -1.39
CA ARG A 50 7.25 -6.85 -2.33
C ARG A 50 5.87 -7.44 -2.06
N GLU A 51 5.54 -7.66 -0.79
CA GLU A 51 4.26 -8.24 -0.37
C GLU A 51 3.12 -7.28 -0.69
N TRP A 52 3.27 -6.01 -0.31
CA TRP A 52 2.28 -4.98 -0.59
C TRP A 52 2.02 -4.84 -2.11
N VAL A 53 3.09 -4.76 -2.92
CA VAL A 53 2.97 -4.64 -4.37
C VAL A 53 2.31 -5.87 -4.99
N ALA A 54 2.61 -7.07 -4.51
CA ALA A 54 2.00 -8.30 -5.01
C ALA A 54 0.49 -8.32 -4.74
N ILE A 55 0.07 -8.00 -3.51
CA ILE A 55 -1.35 -7.93 -3.13
C ILE A 55 -2.08 -6.82 -3.89
N HIS A 56 -1.48 -5.63 -4.01
CA HIS A 56 -2.06 -4.51 -4.76
C HIS A 56 -2.29 -4.86 -6.23
N ARG A 57 -1.30 -5.49 -6.87
CA ARG A 57 -1.45 -5.97 -8.26
C ARG A 57 -2.49 -7.06 -8.38
N LYS A 58 -2.59 -7.97 -7.40
CA LYS A 58 -3.62 -9.01 -7.38
C LYS A 58 -5.02 -8.39 -7.27
N HIS A 59 -5.21 -7.42 -6.39
CA HIS A 59 -6.46 -6.67 -6.27
C HIS A 59 -6.90 -6.08 -7.61
N HIS A 60 -6.01 -5.37 -8.32
CA HIS A 60 -6.34 -4.86 -9.65
C HIS A 60 -6.63 -5.95 -10.69
N ALA A 61 -5.87 -7.05 -10.69
CA ALA A 61 -6.02 -8.12 -11.67
C ALA A 61 -7.28 -9.00 -11.45
N LYS A 62 -7.79 -9.04 -10.23
CA LYS A 62 -8.88 -9.92 -9.77
C LYS A 62 -10.03 -9.17 -9.11
N CYS A 63 -10.13 -7.88 -9.37
CA CYS A 63 -11.07 -6.96 -8.73
C CYS A 63 -12.49 -7.53 -8.69
N GLU A 64 -13.12 -7.47 -7.52
CA GLU A 64 -14.47 -7.97 -7.25
C GLU A 64 -14.71 -9.45 -7.58
N THR A 65 -13.65 -10.26 -7.59
CA THR A 65 -13.74 -11.73 -7.64
C THR A 65 -13.40 -12.35 -6.28
N GLU A 66 -13.63 -13.65 -6.16
CA GLU A 66 -13.22 -14.43 -4.97
C GLU A 66 -11.71 -14.45 -4.72
N GLU A 67 -10.89 -14.06 -5.70
CA GLU A 67 -9.44 -14.02 -5.54
C GLU A 67 -8.94 -12.67 -4.99
N ASP A 68 -9.78 -11.63 -4.99
CA ASP A 68 -9.44 -10.31 -4.43
C ASP A 68 -9.55 -10.35 -2.89
N PRO A 69 -8.45 -10.15 -2.16
CA PRO A 69 -8.50 -10.18 -0.69
C PRO A 69 -9.33 -9.02 -0.10
N HIS A 70 -9.54 -7.93 -0.84
CA HIS A 70 -10.23 -6.74 -0.32
C HIS A 70 -11.61 -6.48 -0.94
N SER A 71 -12.15 -7.39 -1.76
CA SER A 71 -13.43 -7.18 -2.43
C SER A 71 -14.58 -7.10 -1.42
N PRO A 72 -15.28 -5.95 -1.30
CA PRO A 72 -16.47 -5.85 -0.46
C PRO A 72 -17.63 -6.69 -1.00
N GLN A 73 -17.66 -6.96 -2.31
CA GLN A 73 -18.70 -7.78 -2.94
C GLN A 73 -18.61 -9.24 -2.50
N THR A 74 -17.40 -9.81 -2.39
CA THR A 74 -17.21 -11.22 -2.00
C THR A 74 -16.97 -11.40 -0.49
N ARG A 75 -16.38 -10.40 0.19
CA ARG A 75 -16.06 -10.48 1.63
C ARG A 75 -17.08 -9.80 2.55
N GLY A 76 -17.87 -8.88 2.00
CA GLY A 76 -18.78 -8.03 2.77
C GLY A 76 -18.06 -6.86 3.47
N LEU A 77 -18.75 -5.71 3.54
CA LEU A 77 -18.20 -4.46 4.10
C LEU A 77 -17.69 -4.59 5.54
N LYS A 78 -18.42 -5.31 6.40
CA LYS A 78 -18.05 -5.47 7.81
C LYS A 78 -16.69 -6.16 7.96
N LYS A 79 -16.43 -7.18 7.14
CA LYS A 79 -15.17 -7.93 7.18
C LYS A 79 -14.00 -7.05 6.77
N VAL A 80 -14.10 -6.41 5.61
CA VAL A 80 -13.03 -5.55 5.06
C VAL A 80 -12.66 -4.41 6.01
N LEU A 81 -13.64 -3.80 6.70
CA LEU A 81 -13.38 -2.68 7.61
C LEU A 81 -12.86 -3.10 9.00
N ALA A 82 -13.26 -4.26 9.51
CA ALA A 82 -12.90 -4.69 10.86
C ALA A 82 -11.64 -5.57 10.91
N GLU A 83 -11.42 -6.37 9.86
CA GLU A 83 -10.35 -7.39 9.82
C GLU A 83 -9.26 -7.06 8.80
N GLY A 84 -9.54 -6.18 7.83
CA GLY A 84 -8.62 -5.90 6.72
C GLY A 84 -8.69 -6.96 5.62
N ALA A 85 -7.53 -7.33 5.09
CA ALA A 85 -7.32 -8.29 3.99
C ALA A 85 -7.25 -9.74 4.47
#